data_AF-A0A8J0T648-F1
#
_entry.id   AF-A0A8J0T648-F1
#
_cell.length_a   1.000
_cell.length_b   1.000
_cell.length_c   1.000
_cell.angle_alpha   90.00
_cell.angle_beta   90.00
_cell.angle_gamma   90.00
#
_symmetry.space_group_name_H-M   'P 1'
#
loop_
_entity.id
_entity.type
_entity.pdbx_description
1 polymer ?
#
loop_
_entity_poly.entity_id
_entity_poly.type
_entity_poly.pdbx_seq_one_letter_code
_entity_poly.pdbx_strand_id
1 'polypeptide(L)'
;MFLLRSPLILSLVLLCTTPIAPQITCLLDQPHAEPWTQGDGKLSYCSNLNRQLPALSASQIMSSEDLSAPGPSAPDSSWSSTGPSTKFELERETELRLEVEGTDPVRVELVSGLAEVFGTELTRNKKYTFPPGSRAAIFTWHGCTVQLWGSPDMAYVSRDTPMLLYLNTQVGLEQMRVQAEREGERGPRVLVAGPSDVGKSTLCRLLLNYAVRRGRRPTLVELDVGQGSVSVPGTMGALCVERPADVEEGFSAQAPLVYHFGSTTPGTNIKLYNKLTSRLAHVFNLRCDSNRRASVSGCLINTCGWVKGSGYQALIHAASAFEVDVVLVLDQERLYNDLLRDLPHFVRTLLLPKSGGASERSKECRRESRDQRVREYFYGPRGSLYPHAFEIKFSEVRVYKVGAPTIPDSCLPLGMSQEDNQLKLVPVTPGRDMAHHLLSVVPLDGGSAEEGIEERSVAGFIVITGVDTERQTLTLLSPAPRPLPKCVLLIMDIRFMDLK
;
A
#
# COMPACT_ATOMS: atom_id res chain seq x y z
N MET A 1 0.46 56.74 2.67
CA MET A 1 0.07 57.44 1.42
C MET A 1 -0.41 56.37 0.45
N PHE A 2 -1.73 56.31 0.23
CA PHE A 2 -2.56 55.65 -0.82
C PHE A 2 -1.98 54.43 -1.59
N LEU A 3 -2.67 53.31 -1.87
CA LEU A 3 -4.12 53.03 -1.95
C LEU A 3 -4.35 51.51 -2.13
N LEU A 4 -5.41 51.00 -1.50
CA LEU A 4 -6.14 49.77 -1.85
C LEU A 4 -6.62 49.81 -3.32
N ARG A 5 -6.80 48.62 -3.94
CA ARG A 5 -7.96 48.34 -4.81
C ARG A 5 -8.12 46.86 -5.14
N SER A 6 -9.20 46.29 -4.60
CA SER A 6 -9.98 45.19 -5.20
C SER A 6 -10.62 45.64 -6.53
N PRO A 7 -11.13 44.70 -7.34
CA PRO A 7 -12.60 44.69 -7.49
C PRO A 7 -13.24 43.29 -7.54
N LEU A 8 -14.44 43.25 -6.95
CA LEU A 8 -15.53 42.29 -7.19
C LEU A 8 -16.36 42.75 -8.41
N ILE A 9 -16.69 41.85 -9.34
CA ILE A 9 -17.87 41.88 -10.25
C ILE A 9 -18.16 40.39 -10.57
N LEU A 10 -19.13 39.71 -9.96
CA LEU A 10 -20.59 39.69 -10.14
C LEU A 10 -21.11 39.32 -11.56
N SER A 11 -21.81 38.19 -11.61
CA SER A 11 -22.90 37.82 -12.55
C SER A 11 -22.56 37.27 -13.94
N LEU A 12 -22.76 35.96 -14.12
CA LEU A 12 -23.77 35.49 -15.07
C LEU A 12 -24.34 34.12 -14.65
N VAL A 13 -25.56 34.19 -14.15
CA VAL A 13 -26.51 33.08 -14.04
C VAL A 13 -26.97 32.75 -15.46
N LEU A 14 -26.83 31.49 -15.89
CA LEU A 14 -27.66 30.97 -16.97
C LEU A 14 -28.24 29.62 -16.54
N LEU A 15 -29.50 29.71 -16.16
CA LEU A 15 -30.47 28.64 -16.07
C LEU A 15 -30.61 27.97 -17.44
N CYS A 16 -30.40 26.66 -17.48
CA CYS A 16 -31.14 25.78 -18.39
C CYS A 16 -31.86 24.74 -17.55
N THR A 17 -33.03 25.15 -17.09
CA THR A 17 -34.11 24.29 -16.60
C THR A 17 -34.79 23.63 -17.79
N THR A 18 -34.83 22.30 -17.84
CA THR A 18 -36.09 21.57 -18.06
C THR A 18 -36.02 20.18 -17.43
N PRO A 19 -37.15 19.66 -16.92
CA PRO A 19 -37.19 18.63 -15.89
C PRO A 19 -37.59 17.25 -16.45
N ILE A 20 -37.00 16.17 -15.94
CA ILE A 20 -37.60 14.83 -16.05
C ILE A 20 -37.44 14.10 -14.71
N ALA A 21 -38.52 14.05 -13.95
CA ALA A 21 -38.83 13.09 -12.90
C ALA A 21 -40.37 12.91 -12.91
N PRO A 22 -40.99 11.87 -12.32
CA PRO A 22 -40.40 10.74 -11.59
C PRO A 22 -41.01 9.36 -11.96
N GLN A 23 -40.22 8.29 -11.92
CA GLN A 23 -40.74 6.96 -11.57
C GLN A 23 -39.65 6.20 -10.80
N ILE A 24 -39.95 5.94 -9.53
CA ILE A 24 -39.53 4.84 -8.64
C ILE A 24 -39.64 5.43 -7.23
N THR A 25 -40.88 5.43 -6.74
CA THR A 25 -41.23 5.47 -5.32
C THR A 25 -42.04 4.21 -5.11
N CYS A 26 -41.81 3.53 -3.97
CA CYS A 26 -42.31 2.21 -3.55
C CYS A 26 -41.33 1.05 -3.76
N LEU A 27 -40.49 0.81 -2.75
CA LEU A 27 -40.18 -0.52 -2.20
C LEU A 27 -39.34 -0.40 -0.91
N LEU A 28 -39.77 0.45 0.02
CA LEU A 28 -39.28 0.43 1.40
C LEU A 28 -40.46 0.83 2.30
N ASP A 29 -41.35 -0.11 2.51
CA ASP A 29 -42.23 -0.17 3.67
C ASP A 29 -42.80 -1.59 3.73
N GLN A 30 -42.29 -2.41 4.65
CA GLN A 30 -43.07 -3.10 5.68
C GLN A 30 -42.18 -4.11 6.44
N PRO A 31 -42.29 -4.16 7.78
CA PRO A 31 -41.54 -5.05 8.65
C PRO A 31 -42.24 -6.43 8.76
N HIS A 32 -41.50 -7.46 9.16
CA HIS A 32 -41.91 -8.56 10.06
C HIS A 32 -41.04 -9.80 9.80
N ALA A 33 -40.30 -10.19 10.85
CA ALA A 33 -39.59 -11.45 10.95
C ALA A 33 -40.53 -12.53 11.50
N GLU A 34 -40.40 -13.77 11.01
CA GLU A 34 -40.75 -15.01 11.74
C GLU A 34 -39.87 -16.19 11.25
N PRO A 35 -39.70 -17.25 12.08
CA PRO A 35 -38.42 -17.96 12.23
C PRO A 35 -38.25 -19.20 11.34
N TRP A 36 -36.99 -19.56 11.07
CA TRP A 36 -36.62 -20.75 10.30
C TRP A 36 -36.71 -22.03 11.13
N THR A 37 -37.50 -23.00 10.65
CA THR A 37 -37.49 -24.39 11.12
C THR A 37 -36.43 -25.22 10.39
N GLN A 38 -35.75 -26.07 11.15
CA GLN A 38 -34.65 -26.95 10.76
C GLN A 38 -35.14 -28.16 9.96
N GLY A 39 -34.52 -28.45 8.81
CA GLY A 39 -34.80 -29.66 8.02
C GLY A 39 -33.86 -29.84 6.82
N ASP A 40 -33.01 -30.85 6.95
CA ASP A 40 -32.32 -31.65 5.93
C ASP A 40 -31.20 -31.04 5.06
N GLY A 41 -30.00 -31.54 5.32
CA GLY A 41 -28.75 -31.19 4.65
C GLY A 41 -28.74 -31.52 3.16
N LYS A 42 -28.61 -30.47 2.35
CA LYS A 42 -27.95 -30.43 1.06
C LYS A 42 -27.44 -29.00 0.85
N LEU A 43 -26.13 -28.83 0.72
CA LEU A 43 -25.47 -27.57 0.39
C LEU A 43 -25.96 -27.09 -0.98
N SER A 44 -26.77 -26.02 -1.00
CA SER A 44 -27.20 -25.35 -2.22
C SER A 44 -26.46 -24.02 -2.35
N TYR A 45 -25.62 -23.91 -3.39
CA TYR A 45 -25.01 -22.66 -3.83
C TYR A 45 -26.11 -21.62 -4.07
N CYS A 46 -26.09 -20.51 -3.33
CA CYS A 46 -27.03 -19.41 -3.54
C CYS A 46 -26.80 -18.75 -4.90
N SER A 47 -27.67 -19.10 -5.85
CA SER A 47 -27.76 -18.59 -7.21
C SER A 47 -28.85 -17.51 -7.35
N ASN A 48 -28.96 -16.60 -6.37
CA ASN A 48 -30.01 -15.57 -6.33
C ASN A 48 -29.45 -14.15 -6.09
N LEU A 49 -28.47 -13.75 -6.89
CA LEU A 49 -28.09 -12.34 -7.04
C LEU A 49 -28.00 -11.91 -8.51
N ASN A 50 -28.82 -12.51 -9.39
CA ASN A 50 -28.76 -12.28 -10.83
C ASN A 50 -30.11 -11.97 -11.50
N ARG A 51 -31.02 -11.30 -10.80
CA ARG A 51 -32.20 -10.69 -11.45
C ARG A 51 -32.44 -9.30 -10.90
N GLN A 52 -32.52 -8.35 -11.83
CA GLN A 52 -32.90 -6.94 -11.70
C GLN A 52 -31.77 -5.93 -11.41
N LEU A 53 -30.88 -5.76 -12.39
CA LEU A 53 -30.31 -4.45 -12.72
C LEU A 53 -30.40 -4.27 -14.25
N PRO A 54 -30.95 -3.16 -14.78
CA PRO A 54 -30.90 -2.91 -16.21
C PRO A 54 -29.45 -2.69 -16.63
N ALA A 55 -29.03 -3.38 -17.69
CA ALA A 55 -27.75 -3.21 -18.34
C ALA A 55 -27.62 -1.76 -18.83
N LEU A 56 -26.76 -0.96 -18.18
CA LEU A 56 -26.37 0.34 -18.69
C LEU A 56 -25.20 0.13 -19.67
N SER A 57 -25.48 0.30 -20.96
CA SER A 57 -24.46 0.32 -22.01
C SER A 57 -23.57 1.56 -21.84
N ALA A 58 -22.28 1.35 -21.61
CA ALA A 58 -21.28 2.43 -21.61
C ALA A 58 -20.98 2.86 -23.05
N SER A 59 -21.85 3.68 -23.62
CA SER A 59 -21.59 4.39 -24.88
C SER A 59 -22.24 5.76 -24.82
N GLN A 60 -21.46 6.77 -24.40
CA GLN A 60 -21.59 8.21 -24.69
C GLN A 60 -20.88 9.05 -23.61
N ILE A 61 -19.61 9.42 -23.84
CA ILE A 61 -19.06 10.74 -23.45
C ILE A 61 -18.03 11.12 -24.53
N MET A 62 -18.28 12.25 -25.19
CA MET A 62 -17.49 12.81 -26.29
C MET A 62 -16.34 13.70 -25.78
N SER A 63 -15.27 13.74 -26.60
CA SER A 63 -14.34 14.84 -26.92
C SER A 63 -14.05 15.95 -25.88
N SER A 64 -12.77 16.15 -25.58
CA SER A 64 -12.19 17.49 -25.45
C SER A 64 -10.67 17.48 -25.69
N GLU A 65 -10.20 18.62 -26.18
CA GLU A 65 -8.92 18.91 -26.82
C GLU A 65 -7.72 19.06 -25.88
N ASP A 66 -6.55 19.03 -26.53
CA ASP A 66 -5.17 19.24 -26.11
C ASP A 66 -4.91 20.08 -24.84
N LEU A 67 -4.16 19.48 -23.91
CA LEU A 67 -3.28 20.16 -22.98
C LEU A 67 -1.90 19.47 -23.02
N SER A 68 -0.93 20.19 -23.59
CA SER A 68 0.47 19.78 -23.77
C SER A 68 1.16 19.51 -22.43
N ALA A 69 1.53 18.25 -22.17
CA ALA A 69 2.47 17.87 -21.13
C ALA A 69 3.92 17.96 -21.64
N PRO A 70 4.91 18.31 -20.79
CA PRO A 70 6.31 18.44 -21.21
C PRO A 70 6.89 17.07 -21.60
N GLY A 71 7.70 17.07 -22.66
CA GLY A 71 8.14 15.86 -23.38
C GLY A 71 8.98 14.87 -22.56
N PRO A 72 9.02 13.60 -23.00
CA PRO A 72 9.78 12.55 -22.32
C PRO A 72 11.29 12.75 -22.48
N SER A 73 12.01 12.66 -21.36
CA SER A 73 13.47 12.49 -21.32
C SER A 73 13.89 11.18 -22.00
N ALA A 74 15.07 11.21 -22.62
CA ALA A 74 15.61 10.21 -23.55
C ALA A 74 15.57 8.74 -23.06
N PRO A 75 15.44 7.76 -23.98
CA PRO A 75 15.47 6.34 -23.63
C PRO A 75 16.90 5.84 -23.39
N ASP A 76 17.08 5.03 -22.35
CA ASP A 76 18.29 4.26 -22.10
C ASP A 76 18.65 3.39 -23.31
N SER A 77 19.82 3.66 -23.87
CA SER A 77 20.36 3.03 -25.07
C SER A 77 21.15 1.76 -24.75
N SER A 78 20.51 0.58 -24.83
CA SER A 78 21.24 -0.71 -24.98
C SER A 78 20.39 -1.93 -25.43
N TRP A 79 19.17 -1.75 -25.92
CA TRP A 79 18.34 -2.89 -26.38
C TRP A 79 17.79 -2.62 -27.78
N SER A 80 18.22 -3.41 -28.76
CA SER A 80 17.68 -3.33 -30.12
C SER A 80 16.23 -3.81 -30.13
N SER A 81 15.35 -3.06 -30.80
CA SER A 81 13.94 -3.43 -31.00
C SER A 81 13.74 -4.59 -31.98
N THR A 82 14.80 -5.33 -32.31
CA THR A 82 14.87 -6.35 -33.36
C THR A 82 15.06 -7.77 -32.82
N GLY A 83 14.97 -7.97 -31.51
CA GLY A 83 15.00 -9.31 -30.89
C GLY A 83 13.72 -10.11 -31.15
N PRO A 84 13.75 -11.44 -30.98
CA PRO A 84 12.55 -12.28 -31.09
C PRO A 84 11.47 -11.80 -30.11
N SER A 85 10.23 -11.72 -30.59
CA SER A 85 9.09 -11.26 -29.81
C SER A 85 7.90 -12.20 -29.96
N THR A 86 7.15 -12.38 -28.89
CA THR A 86 5.93 -13.19 -28.89
C THR A 86 4.72 -12.27 -28.83
N LYS A 87 3.75 -12.48 -29.72
CA LYS A 87 2.49 -11.76 -29.75
C LYS A 87 1.43 -12.55 -29.00
N PHE A 88 0.71 -11.90 -28.09
CA PHE A 88 -0.43 -12.48 -27.39
C PHE A 88 -1.70 -11.70 -27.73
N GLU A 89 -2.72 -12.43 -28.16
CA GLU A 89 -4.07 -11.89 -28.37
C GLU A 89 -4.94 -12.31 -27.19
N LEU A 90 -5.48 -11.33 -26.49
CA LEU A 90 -6.30 -11.53 -25.30
C LEU A 90 -7.75 -11.23 -25.66
N GLU A 91 -8.62 -12.20 -25.40
CA GLU A 91 -10.07 -12.01 -25.44
C GLU A 91 -10.53 -11.12 -24.29
N ARG A 92 -11.79 -10.65 -24.33
CA ARG A 92 -12.38 -9.91 -23.21
C ARG A 92 -12.25 -10.72 -21.91
N GLU A 93 -12.05 -10.02 -20.80
CA GLU A 93 -12.05 -10.57 -19.45
C GLU A 93 -10.99 -11.67 -19.24
N THR A 94 -9.87 -11.56 -19.96
CA THR A 94 -8.70 -12.44 -19.81
C THR A 94 -7.48 -11.64 -19.38
N GLU A 95 -6.50 -12.34 -18.81
CA GLU A 95 -5.20 -11.77 -18.46
C GLU A 95 -4.04 -12.60 -19.00
N LEU A 96 -2.98 -11.93 -19.45
CA LEU A 96 -1.67 -12.51 -19.65
C LEU A 96 -0.91 -12.49 -18.32
N ARG A 97 -0.61 -13.66 -17.78
CA ARG A 97 0.21 -13.83 -16.57
C ARG A 97 1.66 -14.00 -16.96
N LEU A 98 2.53 -13.28 -16.24
CA LEU A 98 3.97 -13.24 -16.46
C LEU A 98 4.71 -13.49 -15.15
N GLU A 99 5.68 -14.41 -15.18
CA GLU A 99 6.71 -14.54 -14.16
C GLU A 99 8.08 -14.41 -14.80
N VAL A 100 8.90 -13.55 -14.22
CA VAL A 100 10.28 -13.26 -14.65
C VAL A 100 11.18 -13.60 -13.47
N GLU A 101 11.80 -14.77 -13.48
CA GLU A 101 12.74 -15.26 -12.46
C GLU A 101 14.17 -15.35 -13.01
N GLY A 102 14.34 -15.39 -14.35
CA GLY A 102 15.63 -15.31 -15.03
C GLY A 102 16.41 -14.00 -14.81
N THR A 103 17.61 -13.90 -15.37
CA THR A 103 18.51 -12.74 -15.17
C THR A 103 18.15 -11.52 -16.01
N ASP A 104 17.44 -11.74 -17.12
CA ASP A 104 17.15 -10.69 -18.09
C ASP A 104 15.73 -10.13 -17.89
N PRO A 105 15.54 -8.82 -18.05
CA PRO A 105 14.21 -8.22 -17.97
C PRO A 105 13.34 -8.60 -19.18
N VAL A 106 12.03 -8.60 -18.97
CA VAL A 106 11.03 -8.79 -20.03
C VAL A 106 10.38 -7.46 -20.36
N ARG A 107 10.11 -7.20 -21.64
CA ARG A 107 9.40 -5.99 -22.08
C ARG A 107 8.05 -6.33 -22.66
N VAL A 108 7.05 -5.51 -22.34
CA VAL A 108 5.68 -5.64 -22.86
C VAL A 108 5.24 -4.33 -23.49
N GLU A 109 4.58 -4.41 -24.64
CA GLU A 109 3.97 -3.28 -25.35
C GLU A 109 2.52 -3.59 -25.69
N LEU A 110 1.62 -2.64 -25.42
CA LEU A 110 0.25 -2.70 -25.89
C LEU A 110 0.18 -2.26 -27.36
N VAL A 111 -0.14 -3.18 -28.27
CA VAL A 111 -0.19 -2.92 -29.72
C VAL A 111 -1.57 -2.41 -30.14
N SER A 112 -2.64 -2.99 -29.60
CA SER A 112 -4.03 -2.63 -29.89
C SER A 112 -4.98 -2.99 -28.75
N GLY A 113 -6.15 -2.35 -28.72
CA GLY A 113 -7.16 -2.54 -27.67
C GLY A 113 -6.84 -1.76 -26.40
N LEU A 114 -7.43 -2.21 -25.28
CA LEU A 114 -7.24 -1.61 -23.97
C LEU A 114 -6.78 -2.69 -22.99
N ALA A 115 -5.79 -2.39 -22.18
CA ALA A 115 -5.26 -3.31 -21.19
C ALA A 115 -4.81 -2.56 -19.94
N GLU A 116 -4.74 -3.25 -18.81
CA GLU A 116 -4.29 -2.69 -17.54
C GLU A 116 -3.42 -3.68 -16.76
N VAL A 117 -2.48 -3.13 -15.98
CA VAL A 117 -1.71 -3.87 -14.98
C VAL A 117 -2.15 -3.39 -13.61
N PHE A 118 -2.84 -4.27 -12.89
CA PHE A 118 -3.38 -4.01 -11.55
C PHE A 118 -4.14 -2.67 -11.47
N GLY A 119 -5.00 -2.41 -12.46
CA GLY A 119 -5.84 -1.20 -12.55
C GLY A 119 -5.19 0.03 -13.21
N THR A 120 -3.89 -0.05 -13.53
CA THR A 120 -3.16 1.00 -14.28
C THR A 120 -3.31 0.75 -15.77
N GLU A 121 -3.89 1.70 -16.50
CA GLU A 121 -4.06 1.59 -17.95
C GLU A 121 -2.72 1.62 -18.69
N LEU A 122 -2.54 0.69 -19.63
CA LEU A 122 -1.38 0.67 -20.49
C LEU A 122 -1.56 1.67 -21.64
N THR A 123 -0.52 2.46 -21.90
CA THR A 123 -0.48 3.37 -23.05
C THR A 123 -0.08 2.58 -24.29
N ARG A 124 -0.85 2.73 -25.36
CA ARG A 124 -0.55 2.09 -26.65
C ARG A 124 0.83 2.52 -27.16
N ASN A 125 1.59 1.56 -27.69
CA ASN A 125 2.95 1.74 -28.20
C ASN A 125 3.99 2.20 -27.15
N LYS A 126 3.65 2.20 -25.85
CA LYS A 126 4.63 2.37 -24.78
C LYS A 126 5.15 1.00 -24.36
N LYS A 127 6.48 0.89 -24.24
CA LYS A 127 7.16 -0.30 -23.72
C LYS A 127 7.31 -0.19 -22.22
N TYR A 128 6.93 -1.26 -21.52
CA TYR A 128 7.07 -1.42 -20.08
C TYR A 128 8.05 -2.54 -19.79
N THR A 129 8.99 -2.33 -18.88
CA THR A 129 10.04 -3.28 -18.53
C THR A 129 9.76 -3.91 -17.17
N PHE A 130 9.73 -5.24 -17.14
CA PHE A 130 9.57 -6.04 -15.94
C PHE A 130 10.94 -6.67 -15.60
N PRO A 131 11.60 -6.23 -14.51
CA PRO A 131 12.89 -6.79 -14.10
C PRO A 131 12.78 -8.23 -13.57
N PRO A 132 13.91 -8.94 -13.41
CA PRO A 132 13.98 -10.17 -12.63
C PRO A 132 13.26 -10.07 -11.27
N GLY A 133 12.55 -11.13 -10.89
CA GLY A 133 11.67 -11.20 -9.74
C GLY A 133 10.24 -10.66 -9.97
N SER A 134 9.95 -10.11 -11.16
CA SER A 134 8.62 -9.55 -11.46
C SER A 134 7.57 -10.62 -11.66
N ARG A 135 6.40 -10.40 -11.05
CA ARG A 135 5.17 -11.16 -11.32
C ARG A 135 4.06 -10.18 -11.69
N ALA A 136 3.54 -10.29 -12.90
CA ALA A 136 2.60 -9.34 -13.46
C ALA A 136 1.41 -10.05 -14.14
N ALA A 137 0.26 -9.37 -14.14
CA ALA A 137 -0.91 -9.76 -14.91
C ALA A 137 -1.37 -8.57 -15.75
N ILE A 138 -1.36 -8.73 -17.08
CA ILE A 138 -1.91 -7.76 -18.02
C ILE A 138 -3.34 -8.20 -18.33
N PHE A 139 -4.32 -7.50 -17.78
CA PHE A 139 -5.73 -7.81 -17.92
C PHE A 139 -6.41 -6.91 -18.96
N THR A 140 -7.46 -7.39 -19.63
CA THR A 140 -8.28 -6.59 -20.53
C THR A 140 -9.78 -6.80 -20.31
N TRP A 141 -10.55 -5.70 -20.22
CA TRP A 141 -12.01 -5.74 -20.20
C TRP A 141 -12.64 -5.91 -21.58
N HIS A 142 -11.93 -5.53 -22.65
CA HIS A 142 -12.51 -5.38 -24.00
C HIS A 142 -11.82 -6.25 -25.06
N GLY A 143 -10.70 -6.87 -24.72
CA GLY A 143 -9.79 -7.51 -25.65
C GLY A 143 -8.63 -6.59 -26.05
N CYS A 144 -7.45 -7.19 -26.21
CA CYS A 144 -6.25 -6.45 -26.62
C CYS A 144 -5.23 -7.36 -27.30
N THR A 145 -4.23 -6.74 -27.90
CA THR A 145 -3.02 -7.40 -28.36
C THR A 145 -1.81 -6.82 -27.65
N VAL A 146 -0.99 -7.69 -27.06
CA VAL A 146 0.27 -7.30 -26.44
C VAL A 146 1.43 -8.02 -27.12
N GLN A 147 2.56 -7.33 -27.23
CA GLN A 147 3.81 -7.88 -27.74
C GLN A 147 4.82 -7.96 -26.60
N LEU A 148 5.49 -9.10 -26.51
CA LEU A 148 6.43 -9.41 -25.44
C LEU A 148 7.82 -9.69 -26.03
N TRP A 149 8.86 -9.11 -25.43
CA TRP A 149 10.27 -9.37 -25.75
C TRP A 149 11.00 -9.90 -24.52
N GLY A 150 11.90 -10.86 -24.73
CA GLY A 150 12.61 -11.57 -23.67
C GLY A 150 12.00 -12.95 -23.39
N SER A 151 12.62 -13.69 -22.48
CA SER A 151 12.26 -15.07 -22.15
C SER A 151 11.78 -15.16 -20.71
N PRO A 152 10.49 -14.88 -20.43
CA PRO A 152 9.91 -15.11 -19.11
C PRO A 152 9.90 -16.61 -18.80
N ASP A 153 10.06 -16.94 -17.53
CA ASP A 153 9.93 -18.32 -17.02
C ASP A 153 8.51 -18.85 -17.26
N MET A 154 7.52 -17.97 -17.17
CA MET A 154 6.13 -18.29 -17.43
C MET A 154 5.40 -17.14 -18.13
N ALA A 155 4.74 -17.44 -19.25
CA ALA A 155 3.86 -16.51 -19.95
C ALA A 155 2.67 -17.25 -20.56
N TYR A 156 1.47 -17.05 -20.01
CA TYR A 156 0.25 -17.68 -20.52
C TYR A 156 -0.99 -16.81 -20.28
N VAL A 157 -2.00 -17.00 -21.15
CA VAL A 157 -3.30 -16.32 -21.03
C VAL A 157 -4.22 -17.15 -20.14
N SER A 158 -4.87 -16.51 -19.17
CA SER A 158 -5.86 -17.11 -18.28
C SER A 158 -7.20 -16.41 -18.40
N ARG A 159 -8.28 -17.20 -18.41
CA ARG A 159 -9.67 -16.73 -18.32
C ARG A 159 -10.20 -16.74 -16.89
N ASP A 160 -9.59 -17.56 -16.03
CA ASP A 160 -10.00 -17.71 -14.63
C ASP A 160 -9.41 -16.57 -13.80
N THR A 161 -10.17 -15.48 -13.68
CA THR A 161 -9.78 -14.28 -12.94
C THR A 161 -10.90 -13.82 -12.00
N PRO A 162 -10.57 -13.37 -10.79
CA PRO A 162 -11.54 -12.80 -9.86
C PRO A 162 -11.85 -11.31 -10.15
N MET A 163 -11.48 -10.78 -11.33
CA MET A 163 -11.52 -9.36 -11.63
C MET A 163 -12.93 -8.77 -11.57
N LEU A 164 -13.96 -9.52 -11.94
CA LEU A 164 -15.35 -9.06 -11.82
C LEU A 164 -15.76 -8.85 -10.35
N LEU A 165 -15.31 -9.72 -9.43
CA LEU A 165 -15.57 -9.58 -7.99
C LEU A 165 -14.82 -8.36 -7.42
N TYR A 166 -13.59 -8.13 -7.88
CA TYR A 166 -12.81 -6.97 -7.47
C TYR A 166 -13.42 -5.66 -7.99
N LEU A 167 -13.93 -5.65 -9.23
CA LEU A 167 -14.67 -4.52 -9.79
C LEU A 167 -15.96 -4.25 -9.02
N ASN A 168 -16.75 -5.29 -8.72
CA ASN A 168 -17.98 -5.14 -7.92
C ASN A 168 -17.69 -4.59 -6.52
N THR A 169 -16.61 -5.05 -5.90
CA THR A 169 -16.13 -4.53 -4.61
C THR A 169 -15.83 -3.03 -4.73
N GLN A 170 -15.08 -2.63 -5.76
CA GLN A 170 -14.78 -1.22 -6.01
C GLN A 170 -16.03 -0.37 -6.24
N VAL A 171 -17.01 -0.87 -7.00
CA VAL A 171 -18.28 -0.17 -7.23
C VAL A 171 -19.02 0.05 -5.91
N GLY A 172 -19.07 -0.96 -5.03
CA GLY A 172 -19.65 -0.82 -3.70
C GLY A 172 -18.93 0.23 -2.83
N LEU A 173 -17.59 0.24 -2.86
CA LEU A 173 -16.79 1.26 -2.17
C LEU A 173 -17.04 2.67 -2.72
N GLU A 174 -17.17 2.81 -4.05
CA GLU A 174 -17.48 4.10 -4.67
C GLU A 174 -18.88 4.60 -4.30
N GLN A 175 -19.88 3.72 -4.20
CA GLN A 175 -21.21 4.08 -3.70
C GLN A 175 -21.14 4.63 -2.28
N MET A 176 -20.35 4.02 -1.40
CA MET A 176 -20.11 4.54 -0.04
C MET A 176 -19.46 5.93 -0.07
N ARG A 177 -18.49 6.17 -0.97
CA ARG A 177 -17.86 7.49 -1.13
C ARG A 177 -18.85 8.55 -1.62
N VAL A 178 -19.67 8.22 -2.62
CA VAL A 178 -20.71 9.12 -3.15
C VAL A 178 -21.72 9.47 -2.06
N GLN A 179 -22.13 8.50 -1.24
CA GLN A 179 -23.03 8.73 -0.13
C GLN A 179 -22.40 9.65 0.93
N ALA A 180 -21.18 9.34 1.36
CA ALA A 180 -20.42 10.17 2.30
C ALA A 180 -20.21 11.60 1.82
N GLU A 181 -19.98 11.79 0.53
CA GLU A 181 -19.87 13.11 -0.09
C GLU A 181 -21.18 13.90 0.00
N ARG A 182 -22.32 13.25 -0.25
CA ARG A 182 -23.66 13.85 -0.19
C ARG A 182 -24.09 14.18 1.24
N GLU A 183 -23.80 13.31 2.20
CA GLU A 183 -24.26 13.44 3.59
C GLU A 183 -23.31 14.21 4.49
N GLY A 184 -22.14 14.63 3.99
CA GLY A 184 -21.16 15.31 4.84
C GLY A 184 -20.34 14.35 5.72
N GLU A 185 -20.40 13.04 5.49
CA GLU A 185 -19.71 12.02 6.27
C GLU A 185 -18.31 11.67 5.72
N ARG A 186 -17.59 10.77 6.40
CA ARG A 186 -16.30 10.22 5.95
C ARG A 186 -16.52 9.09 4.95
N GLY A 187 -15.52 8.88 4.09
CA GLY A 187 -15.49 7.75 3.16
C GLY A 187 -15.17 6.40 3.84
N PRO A 188 -15.28 5.29 3.09
CA PRO A 188 -15.07 3.96 3.60
C PRO A 188 -13.62 3.71 4.02
N ARG A 189 -13.44 3.12 5.19
CA ARG A 189 -12.15 2.60 5.68
C ARG A 189 -12.15 1.09 5.54
N VAL A 190 -11.24 0.58 4.73
CA VAL A 190 -11.28 -0.82 4.26
C VAL A 190 -10.03 -1.57 4.73
N LEU A 191 -10.21 -2.65 5.48
CA LEU A 191 -9.13 -3.55 5.90
C LEU A 191 -9.01 -4.74 4.94
N VAL A 192 -7.81 -5.05 4.46
CA VAL A 192 -7.55 -6.24 3.63
C VAL A 192 -6.78 -7.27 4.44
N ALA A 193 -7.43 -8.39 4.75
CA ALA A 193 -6.90 -9.46 5.60
C ALA A 193 -6.80 -10.79 4.86
N GLY A 194 -5.89 -11.66 5.29
CA GLY A 194 -5.66 -12.97 4.69
C GLY A 194 -4.23 -13.46 4.90
N PRO A 195 -3.96 -14.77 4.73
CA PRO A 195 -2.63 -15.33 4.91
C PRO A 195 -1.63 -14.77 3.88
N SER A 196 -0.36 -15.18 3.99
CA SER A 196 0.64 -14.83 2.99
C SER A 196 0.25 -15.35 1.59
N ASP A 197 0.70 -14.66 0.54
CA ASP A 197 0.63 -15.09 -0.86
C ASP A 197 -0.78 -15.22 -1.48
N VAL A 198 -1.79 -14.58 -0.88
CA VAL A 198 -3.16 -14.52 -1.43
C VAL A 198 -3.44 -13.27 -2.29
N GLY A 199 -2.43 -12.42 -2.53
CA GLY A 199 -2.58 -11.24 -3.38
C GLY A 199 -3.10 -9.96 -2.70
N LYS A 200 -2.98 -9.83 -1.36
CA LYS A 200 -3.45 -8.65 -0.61
C LYS A 200 -2.93 -7.31 -1.16
N SER A 201 -1.61 -7.20 -1.35
CA SER A 201 -0.99 -5.98 -1.88
C SER A 201 -1.42 -5.69 -3.33
N THR A 202 -1.62 -6.74 -4.14
CA THR A 202 -2.13 -6.63 -5.51
C THR A 202 -3.56 -6.12 -5.54
N LEU A 203 -4.44 -6.66 -4.70
CA LEU A 203 -5.81 -6.16 -4.53
C LEU A 203 -5.80 -4.70 -4.05
N CYS A 204 -4.92 -4.36 -3.12
CA CYS A 204 -4.79 -2.99 -2.66
C CYS A 204 -4.43 -2.04 -3.80
N ARG A 205 -3.40 -2.39 -4.59
CA ARG A 205 -2.99 -1.60 -5.76
C ARG A 205 -4.14 -1.43 -6.77
N LEU A 206 -4.87 -2.51 -7.06
CA LEU A 206 -6.00 -2.50 -7.98
C LEU A 206 -7.12 -1.55 -7.53
N LEU A 207 -7.60 -1.69 -6.29
CA LEU A 207 -8.70 -0.87 -5.75
C LEU A 207 -8.30 0.61 -5.63
N LEU A 208 -7.06 0.89 -5.22
CA LEU A 208 -6.53 2.26 -5.18
C LEU A 208 -6.46 2.88 -6.57
N ASN A 209 -5.94 2.16 -7.57
CA ASN A 209 -5.90 2.64 -8.95
C ASN A 209 -7.29 2.94 -9.50
N TYR A 210 -8.26 2.07 -9.27
CA TYR A 210 -9.64 2.33 -9.69
C TYR A 210 -10.27 3.53 -8.96
N ALA A 211 -9.97 3.73 -7.69
CA ALA A 211 -10.47 4.90 -6.94
C ALA A 211 -9.90 6.20 -7.51
N VAL A 212 -8.60 6.23 -7.81
CA VAL A 212 -7.95 7.40 -8.41
C VAL A 212 -8.44 7.69 -9.82
N ARG A 213 -8.69 6.66 -10.64
CA ARG A 213 -9.32 6.82 -11.97
C ARG A 213 -10.71 7.45 -11.89
N ARG A 214 -11.38 7.37 -10.74
CA ARG A 214 -12.66 8.05 -10.45
C ARG A 214 -12.49 9.43 -9.79
N GLY A 215 -11.27 9.96 -9.74
CA GLY A 215 -10.99 11.27 -9.16
C GLY A 215 -10.92 11.29 -7.62
N ARG A 216 -10.90 10.11 -6.97
CA ARG A 216 -10.72 10.00 -5.51
C ARG A 216 -9.25 10.10 -5.13
N ARG A 217 -8.96 10.40 -3.87
CA ARG A 217 -7.60 10.47 -3.30
C ARG A 217 -7.50 9.63 -2.01
N PRO A 218 -7.67 8.30 -2.10
CA PRO A 218 -7.63 7.44 -0.93
C PRO A 218 -6.23 7.38 -0.32
N THR A 219 -6.16 7.03 0.97
CA THR A 219 -4.90 6.75 1.64
C THR A 219 -4.63 5.24 1.65
N LEU A 220 -3.49 4.81 1.13
CA LEU A 220 -2.94 3.49 1.40
C LEU A 220 -2.34 3.50 2.81
N VAL A 221 -2.78 2.61 3.67
CA VAL A 221 -2.15 2.33 4.97
C VAL A 221 -1.46 0.97 4.87
N GLU A 222 -0.18 0.93 5.21
CA GLU A 222 0.66 -0.26 5.13
C GLU A 222 1.06 -0.70 6.54
N LEU A 223 0.48 -1.83 6.97
CA LEU A 223 0.78 -2.46 8.26
C LEU A 223 1.65 -3.71 8.09
N ASP A 224 2.04 -4.09 6.87
CA ASP A 224 3.00 -5.17 6.64
C ASP A 224 4.46 -4.69 6.79
N VAL A 225 5.04 -4.92 7.97
CA VAL A 225 6.44 -4.57 8.26
C VAL A 225 7.46 -5.46 7.53
N GLY A 226 7.04 -6.57 6.94
CA GLY A 226 7.92 -7.52 6.27
C GLY A 226 8.05 -7.27 4.77
N GLN A 227 6.94 -6.94 4.09
CA GLN A 227 6.87 -6.79 2.63
C GLN A 227 6.12 -5.52 2.18
N GLY A 228 5.97 -4.55 3.07
CA GLY A 228 5.24 -3.32 2.79
C GLY A 228 5.81 -2.51 1.63
N SER A 229 4.92 -1.86 0.88
CA SER A 229 5.26 -1.13 -0.35
C SER A 229 5.49 0.38 -0.15
N VAL A 230 5.21 0.94 1.03
CA VAL A 230 5.29 2.39 1.26
C VAL A 230 6.72 2.88 1.51
N SER A 231 7.56 2.08 2.16
CA SER A 231 8.92 2.46 2.56
C SER A 231 9.84 1.22 2.62
N VAL A 232 10.99 1.32 3.29
CA VAL A 232 11.89 0.19 3.54
C VAL A 232 11.25 -0.84 4.50
N PRO A 233 11.68 -2.11 4.47
CA PRO A 233 11.21 -3.13 5.41
C PRO A 233 11.46 -2.74 6.87
N GLY A 234 10.62 -3.22 7.78
CA GLY A 234 10.66 -2.87 9.20
C GLY A 234 9.96 -1.55 9.52
N THR A 235 9.03 -1.12 8.66
CA THR A 235 8.29 0.14 8.84
C THR A 235 6.80 -0.08 8.70
N MET A 236 6.03 0.82 9.30
CA MET A 236 4.59 0.95 9.09
C MET A 236 4.34 2.35 8.56
N GLY A 237 3.38 2.53 7.67
CA GLY A 237 3.21 3.84 7.05
C GLY A 237 1.90 4.07 6.34
N ALA A 238 1.75 5.28 5.81
CA ALA A 238 0.63 5.67 5.00
C ALA A 238 1.06 6.56 3.84
N LEU A 239 0.44 6.36 2.68
CA LEU A 239 0.69 7.11 1.45
C LEU A 239 -0.65 7.59 0.87
N CYS A 240 -0.76 8.89 0.58
CA CYS A 240 -1.91 9.40 -0.15
C CYS A 240 -1.74 9.11 -1.63
N VAL A 241 -2.71 8.42 -2.21
CA VAL A 241 -2.66 8.01 -3.61
C VAL A 241 -3.46 9.00 -4.43
N GLU A 242 -2.76 9.76 -5.27
CA GLU A 242 -3.35 10.87 -6.04
C GLU A 242 -3.34 10.62 -7.54
N ARG A 243 -2.49 9.69 -7.99
CA ARG A 243 -2.33 9.27 -9.38
C ARG A 243 -2.24 7.75 -9.42
N PRO A 244 -2.69 7.10 -10.52
CA PRO A 244 -2.48 5.67 -10.67
C PRO A 244 -1.00 5.32 -10.49
N ALA A 245 -0.73 4.14 -9.96
CA ALA A 245 0.61 3.59 -9.87
C ALA A 245 1.26 3.61 -11.26
N ASP A 246 2.54 3.96 -11.35
CA ASP A 246 3.30 3.59 -12.53
C ASP A 246 3.38 2.06 -12.61
N VAL A 247 3.38 1.50 -13.82
CA VAL A 247 3.38 0.05 -14.03
C VAL A 247 4.64 -0.58 -13.45
N GLU A 248 5.79 0.07 -13.66
CA GLU A 248 7.12 -0.40 -13.31
C GLU A 248 7.50 0.02 -11.89
N GLU A 249 7.20 1.26 -11.50
CA GLU A 249 7.66 1.84 -10.22
C GLU A 249 6.63 1.77 -9.09
N GLY A 250 5.37 1.50 -9.38
CA GLY A 250 4.30 1.51 -8.38
C GLY A 250 3.81 2.92 -8.04
N PHE A 251 3.30 3.11 -6.81
CA PHE A 251 2.79 4.42 -6.39
C PHE A 251 3.94 5.41 -6.13
N SER A 252 3.76 6.65 -6.60
CA SER A 252 4.71 7.73 -6.31
C SER A 252 4.70 8.04 -4.82
N ALA A 253 5.82 7.77 -4.14
CA ALA A 253 6.00 8.00 -2.71
C ALA A 253 6.28 9.48 -2.39
N GLN A 254 5.29 10.35 -2.64
CA GLN A 254 5.40 11.77 -2.28
C GLN A 254 5.00 11.97 -0.81
N ALA A 255 5.98 12.34 0.02
CA ALA A 255 5.81 12.62 1.45
C ALA A 255 5.00 11.54 2.20
N PRO A 256 5.41 10.26 2.18
CA PRO A 256 4.75 9.22 2.96
C PRO A 256 4.91 9.48 4.47
N LEU A 257 3.89 9.14 5.24
CA LEU A 257 4.00 9.05 6.69
C LEU A 257 4.60 7.69 7.04
N VAL A 258 5.73 7.66 7.74
CA VAL A 258 6.44 6.41 8.04
C VAL A 258 6.85 6.38 9.51
N TYR A 259 6.65 5.23 10.15
CA TYR A 259 7.07 4.94 11.52
C TYR A 259 8.09 3.81 11.55
N HIS A 260 9.02 3.93 12.49
CA HIS A 260 9.99 2.88 12.80
C HIS A 260 9.32 1.75 13.57
N PHE A 261 9.35 0.53 13.03
CA PHE A 261 9.08 -0.68 13.79
C PHE A 261 10.37 -1.49 14.05
N GLY A 262 11.29 -1.50 13.08
CA GLY A 262 12.64 -2.03 13.23
C GLY A 262 12.81 -3.52 12.96
N SER A 263 11.74 -4.28 12.70
CA SER A 263 11.81 -5.73 12.43
C SER A 263 10.88 -6.17 11.30
N THR A 264 11.18 -7.30 10.67
CA THR A 264 10.39 -7.83 9.54
C THR A 264 9.17 -8.66 9.95
N THR A 265 8.96 -8.87 11.25
CA THR A 265 7.80 -9.58 11.78
C THR A 265 7.18 -8.87 12.98
N PRO A 266 5.84 -8.64 12.98
CA PRO A 266 5.14 -8.00 14.10
C PRO A 266 5.35 -8.71 15.45
N GLY A 267 5.57 -10.03 15.41
CA GLY A 267 5.73 -10.85 16.62
C GLY A 267 6.96 -10.51 17.46
N THR A 268 7.96 -9.80 16.91
CA THR A 268 9.12 -9.33 17.70
C THR A 268 8.72 -8.34 18.79
N ASN A 269 7.72 -7.50 18.54
CA ASN A 269 7.22 -6.52 19.51
C ASN A 269 5.78 -6.13 19.19
N ILE A 270 4.84 -7.01 19.54
CA ILE A 270 3.42 -6.82 19.21
C ILE A 270 2.82 -5.55 19.84
N LYS A 271 3.35 -5.11 20.99
CA LYS A 271 2.90 -3.89 21.66
C LYS A 271 3.30 -2.66 20.88
N LEU A 272 4.56 -2.57 20.44
CA LEU A 272 4.99 -1.50 19.54
C LEU A 272 4.17 -1.51 18.26
N TYR A 273 3.94 -2.69 17.66
CA TYR A 273 3.12 -2.82 16.45
C TYR A 273 1.70 -2.25 16.62
N ASN A 274 1.02 -2.61 17.71
CA ASN A 274 -0.32 -2.09 18.01
C ASN A 274 -0.31 -0.60 18.36
N LYS A 275 0.72 -0.13 19.09
CA LYS A 275 0.91 1.30 19.41
C LYS A 275 1.07 2.14 18.15
N LEU A 276 1.93 1.69 17.22
CA LEU A 276 2.13 2.35 15.93
C LEU A 276 0.89 2.29 15.04
N THR A 277 0.12 1.19 15.09
CA THR A 277 -1.17 1.07 14.40
C THR A 277 -2.15 2.15 14.90
N SER A 278 -2.30 2.29 16.22
CA SER A 278 -3.14 3.33 16.82
C SER A 278 -2.65 4.73 16.47
N ARG A 279 -1.33 4.95 16.47
CA ARG A 279 -0.72 6.23 16.11
C ARG A 279 -1.00 6.60 14.65
N LEU A 280 -0.85 5.64 13.73
CA LEU A 280 -1.19 5.81 12.31
C LEU A 280 -2.66 6.17 12.13
N ALA A 281 -3.56 5.46 12.81
CA ALA A 281 -4.99 5.74 12.75
C ALA A 281 -5.33 7.15 13.26
N HIS A 282 -4.74 7.54 14.38
CA HIS A 282 -4.90 8.89 14.93
C HIS A 282 -4.43 9.98 13.95
N VAL A 283 -3.24 9.84 13.37
CA VAL A 283 -2.72 10.83 12.40
C VAL A 283 -3.54 10.84 11.11
N PHE A 284 -4.04 9.68 10.68
CA PHE A 284 -4.98 9.59 9.56
C PHE A 284 -6.27 10.37 9.85
N ASN A 285 -6.84 10.24 11.05
CA ASN A 285 -8.03 11.01 11.46
C ASN A 285 -7.78 12.52 11.43
N LEU A 286 -6.66 12.99 11.98
CA LEU A 286 -6.28 14.42 11.90
C LEU A 286 -6.16 14.92 10.45
N ARG A 287 -5.66 14.08 9.55
CA ARG A 287 -5.62 14.39 8.10
C ARG A 287 -7.02 14.45 7.49
N CYS A 288 -7.93 13.57 7.90
CA CYS A 288 -9.32 13.60 7.44
C CYS A 288 -10.04 14.87 7.91
N ASP A 289 -9.81 15.31 9.15
CA ASP A 289 -10.42 16.52 9.71
C ASP A 289 -9.97 17.79 8.97
N SER A 290 -8.70 17.82 8.56
CA SER A 290 -8.12 18.95 7.83
C SER A 290 -8.32 18.89 6.31
N ASN A 291 -8.63 17.72 5.75
CA ASN A 291 -8.75 17.53 4.30
C ASN A 291 -10.00 16.71 3.95
N ARG A 292 -11.08 17.42 3.59
CA ARG A 292 -12.36 16.83 3.18
C ARG A 292 -12.22 15.82 2.03
N ARG A 293 -11.38 16.10 1.04
CA ARG A 293 -11.18 15.19 -0.11
C ARG A 293 -10.55 13.86 0.33
N ALA A 294 -9.57 13.91 1.23
CA ALA A 294 -8.98 12.70 1.82
C ALA A 294 -9.99 11.96 2.70
N SER A 295 -10.76 12.69 3.50
CA SER A 295 -11.82 12.13 4.36
C SER A 295 -12.86 11.34 3.56
N VAL A 296 -13.46 11.94 2.53
CA VAL A 296 -14.47 11.30 1.67
C VAL A 296 -13.89 10.17 0.82
N SER A 297 -12.59 10.21 0.50
CA SER A 297 -11.96 9.14 -0.27
C SER A 297 -11.70 7.87 0.56
N GLY A 298 -11.56 8.02 1.88
CA GLY A 298 -11.31 6.93 2.81
C GLY A 298 -9.88 6.37 2.72
N CYS A 299 -9.70 5.16 3.25
CA CYS A 299 -8.41 4.47 3.22
C CYS A 299 -8.53 2.98 2.92
N LEU A 300 -7.43 2.40 2.45
CA LEU A 300 -7.27 0.98 2.22
C LEU A 300 -6.06 0.49 3.03
N ILE A 301 -6.30 -0.44 3.93
CA ILE A 301 -5.33 -0.89 4.94
C ILE A 301 -4.83 -2.28 4.54
N ASN A 302 -3.60 -2.36 4.06
CA ASN A 302 -2.91 -3.62 3.77
C ASN A 302 -2.28 -4.17 5.06
N THR A 303 -2.52 -5.45 5.36
CA THR A 303 -2.01 -6.10 6.57
C THR A 303 -0.96 -7.16 6.25
N CYS A 304 -0.18 -7.57 7.26
CA CYS A 304 0.70 -8.73 7.13
C CYS A 304 -0.10 -10.05 7.05
N GLY A 305 0.58 -11.14 6.67
CA GLY A 305 -0.01 -12.48 6.54
C GLY A 305 -0.22 -13.26 7.84
N TRP A 306 -0.04 -12.63 9.01
CA TRP A 306 -0.13 -13.31 10.31
C TRP A 306 -1.57 -13.30 10.84
N VAL A 307 -2.33 -14.35 10.55
CA VAL A 307 -3.79 -14.41 10.77
C VAL A 307 -4.23 -15.26 11.98
N LYS A 308 -3.29 -15.69 12.83
CA LYS A 308 -3.54 -16.59 13.98
C LYS A 308 -2.98 -16.00 15.27
N GLY A 309 -3.57 -16.36 16.41
CA GLY A 309 -3.07 -15.96 17.73
C GLY A 309 -2.96 -14.44 17.87
N SER A 310 -1.81 -13.93 18.32
CA SER A 310 -1.58 -12.49 18.45
C SER A 310 -1.70 -11.71 17.12
N GLY A 311 -1.45 -12.36 15.98
CA GLY A 311 -1.66 -11.75 14.67
C GLY A 311 -3.14 -11.50 14.37
N TYR A 312 -4.02 -12.43 14.77
CA TYR A 312 -5.47 -12.23 14.69
C TYR A 312 -5.93 -11.07 15.60
N GLN A 313 -5.41 -11.01 16.82
CA GLN A 313 -5.69 -9.91 17.74
C GLN A 313 -5.21 -8.56 17.20
N ALA A 314 -4.09 -8.53 16.48
CA ALA A 314 -3.62 -7.33 15.79
C ALA A 314 -4.54 -6.90 14.64
N LEU A 315 -5.19 -7.83 13.93
CA LEU A 315 -6.20 -7.51 12.92
C LEU A 315 -7.44 -6.87 13.57
N ILE A 316 -7.93 -7.41 14.68
CA ILE A 316 -9.05 -6.84 15.45
C ILE A 316 -8.67 -5.44 15.97
N HIS A 317 -7.45 -5.30 16.51
CA HIS A 317 -6.93 -4.00 16.96
C HIS A 317 -6.87 -2.98 15.82
N ALA A 318 -6.36 -3.36 14.64
CA ALA A 318 -6.33 -2.49 13.48
C ALA A 318 -7.73 -2.10 12.99
N ALA A 319 -8.66 -3.06 12.95
CA ALA A 319 -10.06 -2.82 12.58
C ALA A 319 -10.72 -1.81 13.52
N SER A 320 -10.49 -1.94 14.83
CA SER A 320 -10.99 -1.03 15.86
C SER A 320 -10.33 0.34 15.77
N ALA A 321 -9.00 0.41 15.74
CA ALA A 321 -8.22 1.66 15.74
C ALA A 321 -8.55 2.54 14.52
N PHE A 322 -8.73 1.92 13.35
CA PHE A 322 -9.11 2.62 12.13
C PHE A 322 -10.62 2.80 11.98
N GLU A 323 -11.47 2.26 12.87
CA GLU A 323 -12.93 2.31 12.75
C GLU A 323 -13.40 1.83 11.36
N VAL A 324 -12.96 0.63 10.98
CA VAL A 324 -13.15 0.10 9.62
C VAL A 324 -14.63 -0.18 9.33
N ASP A 325 -15.07 0.16 8.13
CA ASP A 325 -16.44 -0.06 7.68
C ASP A 325 -16.56 -1.37 6.87
N VAL A 326 -15.46 -1.79 6.24
CA VAL A 326 -15.41 -2.97 5.37
C VAL A 326 -14.14 -3.77 5.65
N VAL A 327 -14.27 -5.10 5.72
CA VAL A 327 -13.13 -6.04 5.79
C VAL A 327 -13.19 -6.99 4.59
N LEU A 328 -12.12 -7.02 3.80
CA LEU A 328 -11.95 -7.92 2.67
C LEU A 328 -11.04 -9.07 3.11
N VAL A 329 -11.59 -10.27 3.19
CA VAL A 329 -10.84 -11.49 3.54
C VAL A 329 -10.51 -12.25 2.27
N LEU A 330 -9.23 -12.43 1.98
CA LEU A 330 -8.75 -13.16 0.81
C LEU A 330 -8.45 -14.62 1.13
N ASP A 331 -9.13 -15.53 0.43
CA ASP A 331 -8.86 -16.98 0.35
C ASP A 331 -8.69 -17.67 1.72
N GLN A 332 -9.50 -17.31 2.71
CA GLN A 332 -9.42 -17.90 4.05
C GLN A 332 -10.76 -17.88 4.80
N GLU A 333 -11.57 -18.91 4.61
CA GLU A 333 -12.92 -19.03 5.20
C GLU A 333 -12.93 -19.03 6.73
N ARG A 334 -11.96 -19.68 7.37
CA ARG A 334 -11.88 -19.69 8.84
C ARG A 334 -11.69 -18.28 9.40
N LEU A 335 -10.78 -17.51 8.79
CA LEU A 335 -10.54 -16.12 9.19
C LEU A 335 -11.78 -15.26 8.95
N TYR A 336 -12.47 -15.47 7.84
CA TYR A 336 -13.74 -14.80 7.54
C TYR A 336 -14.79 -15.05 8.61
N ASN A 337 -15.01 -16.30 8.99
CA ASN A 337 -15.99 -16.65 10.02
C ASN A 337 -15.59 -16.13 11.42
N ASP A 338 -14.30 -16.17 11.76
CA ASP A 338 -13.79 -15.60 13.01
C ASP A 338 -14.03 -14.08 13.06
N LEU A 339 -13.70 -13.35 11.98
CA LEU A 339 -13.92 -11.90 11.88
C LEU A 339 -15.40 -11.52 11.88
N LEU A 340 -16.26 -12.30 11.22
CA LEU A 340 -17.73 -12.10 11.26
C LEU A 340 -18.28 -12.21 12.68
N ARG A 341 -17.74 -13.12 13.49
CA ARG A 341 -18.17 -13.33 14.88
C ARG A 341 -17.67 -12.23 15.80
N ASP A 342 -16.43 -11.80 15.62
CA ASP A 342 -15.73 -10.96 16.60
C ASP A 342 -15.77 -9.45 16.27
N LEU A 343 -16.08 -9.07 15.03
CA LEU A 343 -16.26 -7.65 14.65
C LEU A 343 -17.70 -7.17 14.88
N PRO A 344 -17.91 -5.85 15.11
CA PRO A 344 -19.25 -5.30 15.22
C PRO A 344 -20.12 -5.55 13.99
N HIS A 345 -21.42 -5.76 14.17
CA HIS A 345 -22.36 -6.10 13.10
C HIS A 345 -22.46 -5.06 11.96
N PHE A 346 -22.07 -3.81 12.21
CA PHE A 346 -22.06 -2.77 11.17
C PHE A 346 -20.88 -2.91 10.19
N VAL A 347 -19.83 -3.65 10.56
CA VAL A 347 -18.65 -3.86 9.72
C VAL A 347 -18.98 -4.91 8.67
N ARG A 348 -18.89 -4.54 7.39
CA ARG A 348 -19.20 -5.44 6.28
C ARG A 348 -17.99 -6.31 5.97
N THR A 349 -18.08 -7.60 6.27
CA THR A 349 -17.02 -8.56 5.96
C THR A 349 -17.34 -9.29 4.65
N LEU A 350 -16.40 -9.29 3.70
CA LEU A 350 -16.54 -9.94 2.39
C LEU A 350 -15.43 -10.97 2.21
N LEU A 351 -15.79 -12.20 1.82
CA LEU A 351 -14.84 -13.22 1.39
C LEU A 351 -14.59 -13.09 -0.11
N LEU A 352 -13.33 -12.92 -0.50
CA LEU A 352 -12.89 -12.83 -1.88
C LEU A 352 -11.94 -13.99 -2.22
N PRO A 353 -12.05 -14.60 -3.40
CA PRO A 353 -11.08 -15.59 -3.86
C PRO A 353 -9.74 -14.91 -4.17
N LYS A 354 -8.64 -15.64 -3.97
CA LYS A 354 -7.34 -15.24 -4.54
C LYS A 354 -7.36 -15.44 -6.06
N SER A 355 -6.56 -14.67 -6.78
CA SER A 355 -6.30 -14.97 -8.19
C SER A 355 -5.51 -16.27 -8.32
N GLY A 356 -5.83 -17.10 -9.31
CA GLY A 356 -5.01 -18.26 -9.67
C GLY A 356 -3.59 -17.89 -10.15
N GLY A 357 -3.32 -16.61 -10.41
CA GLY A 357 -1.97 -16.09 -10.67
C GLY A 357 -1.20 -15.69 -9.41
N ALA A 358 -1.81 -15.80 -8.22
CA ALA A 358 -1.10 -15.59 -6.96
C ALA A 358 -0.27 -16.84 -6.63
N SER A 359 1.05 -16.71 -6.76
CA SER A 359 2.01 -17.78 -6.49
C SER A 359 2.66 -17.63 -5.11
N GLU A 360 2.98 -18.77 -4.51
CA GLU A 360 3.71 -18.82 -3.24
C GLU A 360 5.11 -18.22 -3.39
N ARG A 361 5.62 -17.62 -2.31
CA ARG A 361 6.95 -17.02 -2.28
C ARG A 361 7.81 -17.70 -1.23
N SER A 362 8.97 -18.18 -1.67
CA SER A 362 10.02 -18.71 -0.80
C SER A 362 10.53 -17.64 0.18
N LYS A 363 11.25 -18.07 1.22
CA LYS A 363 11.85 -17.14 2.20
C LYS A 363 12.94 -16.29 1.55
N GLU A 364 13.63 -16.87 0.59
CA GLU A 364 14.70 -16.31 -0.22
C GLU A 364 14.15 -15.18 -1.10
N CYS A 365 13.09 -15.44 -1.87
CA CYS A 365 12.41 -14.43 -2.69
C CYS A 365 11.94 -13.22 -1.85
N ARG A 366 11.38 -13.47 -0.66
CA ARG A 366 10.98 -12.39 0.26
C ARG A 366 12.17 -11.59 0.76
N ARG A 367 13.33 -12.23 0.97
CA ARG A 367 14.57 -11.56 1.39
C ARG A 367 15.11 -10.69 0.27
N GLU A 368 15.20 -11.23 -0.94
CA GLU A 368 15.65 -10.49 -2.13
C GLU A 368 14.74 -9.28 -2.39
N SER A 369 13.42 -9.44 -2.27
CA SER A 369 12.48 -8.32 -2.39
C SER A 369 12.70 -7.23 -1.33
N ARG A 370 13.05 -7.61 -0.09
CA ARG A 370 13.41 -6.66 0.97
C ARG A 370 14.70 -5.91 0.63
N ASP A 371 15.72 -6.64 0.20
CA ASP A 371 17.02 -6.07 -0.14
C ASP A 371 16.90 -5.12 -1.33
N GLN A 372 16.11 -5.49 -2.34
CA GLN A 372 15.75 -4.65 -3.47
C GLN A 372 15.00 -3.39 -3.03
N ARG A 373 14.05 -3.51 -2.08
CA ARG A 373 13.30 -2.35 -1.58
C ARG A 373 14.20 -1.34 -0.86
N VAL A 374 15.20 -1.82 -0.10
CA VAL A 374 16.21 -0.94 0.50
C VAL A 374 17.07 -0.29 -0.59
N ARG A 375 17.49 -1.05 -1.60
CA ARG A 375 18.26 -0.51 -2.74
C ARG A 375 17.49 0.60 -3.47
N GLU A 376 16.23 0.38 -3.79
CA GLU A 376 15.35 1.36 -4.44
C GLU A 376 15.20 2.64 -3.62
N TYR A 377 15.19 2.55 -2.29
CA TYR A 377 15.12 3.73 -1.44
C TYR A 377 16.34 4.65 -1.60
N PHE A 378 17.54 4.09 -1.73
CA PHE A 378 18.77 4.89 -1.88
C PHE A 378 19.07 5.27 -3.33
N TYR A 379 18.84 4.36 -4.27
CA TYR A 379 19.28 4.47 -5.67
C TYR A 379 18.12 4.72 -6.65
N GLY A 380 16.88 4.64 -6.21
CA GLY A 380 15.71 4.69 -7.08
C GLY A 380 15.50 3.38 -7.85
N PRO A 381 14.32 3.20 -8.47
CA PRO A 381 13.96 1.98 -9.20
C PRO A 381 14.84 1.71 -10.42
N ARG A 382 15.46 2.75 -10.99
CA ARG A 382 16.34 2.68 -12.18
C ARG A 382 17.74 3.21 -11.94
N GLY A 383 18.19 3.31 -10.68
CA GLY A 383 19.48 3.95 -10.38
C GLY A 383 19.47 5.47 -10.63
N SER A 384 18.29 6.09 -10.58
CA SER A 384 18.08 7.52 -10.85
C SER A 384 18.38 8.43 -9.65
N LEU A 385 18.65 7.86 -8.47
CA LEU A 385 19.03 8.59 -7.26
C LEU A 385 20.49 8.32 -6.92
N TYR A 386 21.16 9.35 -6.39
CA TYR A 386 22.59 9.33 -6.08
C TYR A 386 22.80 9.58 -4.57
N PRO A 387 22.87 8.51 -3.75
CA PRO A 387 23.07 8.68 -2.33
C PRO A 387 24.49 9.16 -2.01
N HIS A 388 24.65 9.76 -0.83
CA HIS A 388 25.89 10.32 -0.34
C HIS A 388 26.55 9.39 0.68
N ALA A 389 27.87 9.22 0.57
CA ALA A 389 28.69 8.53 1.54
C ALA A 389 29.58 9.53 2.30
N PHE A 390 29.51 9.54 3.63
CA PHE A 390 30.35 10.42 4.46
C PHE A 390 30.61 9.85 5.87
N GLU A 391 31.70 10.30 6.49
CA GLU A 391 32.07 9.96 7.87
C GLU A 391 31.43 10.93 8.89
N ILE A 392 31.02 10.39 10.04
CA ILE A 392 30.59 11.16 11.23
C ILE A 392 31.25 10.60 12.50
N LYS A 393 31.41 11.42 13.54
CA LYS A 393 31.91 10.94 14.85
C LYS A 393 30.83 10.26 15.68
N PHE A 394 31.23 9.35 16.57
CA PHE A 394 30.31 8.72 17.54
C PHE A 394 29.59 9.75 18.41
N SER A 395 30.26 10.86 18.73
CA SER A 395 29.68 11.95 19.54
C SER A 395 28.64 12.81 18.80
N GLU A 396 28.54 12.70 17.47
CA GLU A 396 27.56 13.46 16.67
C GLU A 396 26.18 12.81 16.66
N VAL A 397 26.05 11.55 17.10
CA VAL A 397 24.81 10.78 17.01
C VAL A 397 24.43 10.14 18.33
N ARG A 398 23.11 10.01 18.53
CA ARG A 398 22.54 9.18 19.59
C ARG A 398 21.74 8.07 18.94
N VAL A 399 22.07 6.83 19.30
CA VAL A 399 21.46 5.64 18.72
C VAL A 399 20.73 4.89 19.81
N TYR A 400 19.49 4.48 19.51
CA TYR A 400 18.67 3.68 20.42
C TYR A 400 18.08 2.48 19.68
N LYS A 401 17.73 1.46 20.46
CA LYS A 401 16.87 0.35 20.04
C LYS A 401 15.57 0.41 20.82
N VAL A 402 14.45 0.22 20.14
CA VAL A 402 13.13 0.16 20.78
C VAL A 402 12.90 -1.25 21.32
N GLY A 403 12.56 -1.34 22.60
CA GLY A 403 12.35 -2.59 23.31
C GLY A 403 13.63 -3.08 23.99
N ALA A 404 13.58 -3.18 25.31
CA ALA A 404 14.63 -3.79 26.09
C ALA A 404 14.62 -5.33 25.93
N PRO A 405 15.79 -5.99 26.02
CA PRO A 405 15.85 -7.44 26.00
C PRO A 405 14.99 -8.04 27.11
N THR A 406 14.37 -9.18 26.82
CA THR A 406 13.57 -9.93 27.80
C THR A 406 14.48 -10.42 28.92
N ILE A 407 14.32 -9.83 30.09
CA ILE A 407 14.95 -10.27 31.34
C ILE A 407 13.95 -11.13 32.15
N PRO A 408 14.42 -12.16 32.87
CA PRO A 408 13.56 -12.95 33.74
C PRO A 408 12.83 -12.08 34.77
N ASP A 409 11.64 -12.51 35.22
CA ASP A 409 10.83 -11.75 36.20
C ASP A 409 11.58 -11.47 37.51
N SER A 410 12.50 -12.36 37.90
CA SER A 410 13.37 -12.18 39.07
C SER A 410 14.35 -11.02 38.95
N CYS A 411 14.57 -10.49 37.75
CA CYS A 411 15.48 -9.38 37.45
C CYS A 411 14.74 -8.06 37.16
N LEU A 412 13.40 -8.03 37.22
CA LEU A 412 12.62 -6.81 37.03
C LEU A 412 12.64 -5.93 38.29
N PRO A 413 12.81 -4.59 38.16
CA PRO A 413 12.65 -3.67 39.27
C PRO A 413 11.24 -3.77 39.90
N LEU A 414 11.14 -3.57 41.21
CA LEU A 414 9.87 -3.54 41.94
C LEU A 414 8.89 -2.55 41.29
N GLY A 415 7.75 -3.05 40.83
CA GLY A 415 6.69 -2.26 40.18
C GLY A 415 6.78 -2.15 38.66
N MET A 416 7.80 -2.73 38.02
CA MET A 416 7.87 -2.83 36.55
C MET A 416 7.36 -4.20 36.07
N SER A 417 6.57 -4.18 35.00
CA SER A 417 6.18 -5.40 34.29
C SER A 417 7.11 -5.66 33.10
N GLN A 418 7.17 -6.90 32.59
CA GLN A 418 7.85 -7.19 31.31
C GLN A 418 7.28 -6.33 30.16
N GLU A 419 6.06 -5.86 30.31
CA GLU A 419 5.31 -5.07 29.34
C GLU A 419 5.90 -3.68 29.16
N ASP A 420 6.32 -3.05 30.26
CA ASP A 420 6.90 -1.70 30.27
C ASP A 420 8.26 -1.65 29.56
N ASN A 421 8.96 -2.80 29.51
CA ASN A 421 10.24 -2.93 28.83
C ASN A 421 10.12 -2.96 27.30
N GLN A 422 8.96 -3.34 26.74
CA GLN A 422 8.81 -3.52 25.29
C GLN A 422 8.79 -2.18 24.52
N LEU A 423 8.44 -1.07 25.16
CA LEU A 423 8.43 0.26 24.54
C LEU A 423 9.62 1.12 24.94
N LYS A 424 10.45 0.62 25.86
CA LYS A 424 11.59 1.36 26.39
C LYS A 424 12.67 1.56 25.32
N LEU A 425 13.18 2.78 25.25
CA LEU A 425 14.36 3.10 24.44
C LEU A 425 15.63 2.66 25.18
N VAL A 426 16.42 1.81 24.54
CA VAL A 426 17.71 1.36 25.07
C VAL A 426 18.82 2.03 24.26
N PRO A 427 19.71 2.82 24.89
CA PRO A 427 20.83 3.42 24.19
C PRO A 427 21.77 2.33 23.66
N VAL A 428 22.24 2.49 22.43
CA VAL A 428 23.16 1.59 21.76
C VAL A 428 24.49 2.30 21.60
N THR A 429 25.53 1.76 22.24
CA THR A 429 26.89 2.27 22.11
C THR A 429 27.42 1.95 20.71
N PRO A 430 27.93 2.93 19.95
CA PRO A 430 28.50 2.67 18.64
C PRO A 430 29.62 1.62 18.65
N GLY A 431 29.44 0.57 17.85
CA GLY A 431 30.32 -0.60 17.82
C GLY A 431 30.31 -1.30 16.46
N ARG A 432 31.25 -2.25 16.29
CA ARG A 432 31.43 -2.99 15.02
C ARG A 432 30.20 -3.79 14.61
N ASP A 433 29.37 -4.17 15.58
CA ASP A 433 28.10 -4.88 15.42
C ASP A 433 27.02 -4.06 14.69
N MET A 434 27.18 -2.74 14.64
CA MET A 434 26.29 -1.84 13.92
C MET A 434 26.54 -1.80 12.40
N ALA A 435 27.62 -2.41 11.92
CA ALA A 435 27.92 -2.43 10.50
C ALA A 435 26.76 -3.03 9.71
N HIS A 436 26.42 -2.37 8.61
CA HIS A 436 25.36 -2.72 7.66
C HIS A 436 23.93 -2.59 8.19
N HIS A 437 23.71 -2.15 9.43
CA HIS A 437 22.37 -1.90 9.92
C HIS A 437 21.75 -0.64 9.28
N LEU A 438 20.46 -0.73 8.95
CA LEU A 438 19.65 0.46 8.68
C LEU A 438 19.34 1.17 10.00
N LEU A 439 19.31 2.50 9.94
CA LEU A 439 18.80 3.33 11.02
C LEU A 439 17.71 4.25 10.51
N SER A 440 16.65 4.38 11.29
CA SER A 440 15.62 5.39 11.08
C SER A 440 16.07 6.72 11.68
N VAL A 441 15.93 7.79 10.90
CA VAL A 441 16.27 9.16 11.30
C VAL A 441 15.01 9.81 11.87
N VAL A 442 14.96 10.01 13.18
CA VAL A 442 13.83 10.66 13.87
C VAL A 442 14.19 12.12 14.17
N PRO A 443 13.53 13.12 13.53
CA PRO A 443 13.78 14.52 13.80
C PRO A 443 13.45 14.93 15.25
N LEU A 444 14.19 15.88 15.79
CA LEU A 444 14.01 16.43 17.14
C LEU A 444 13.33 17.81 17.17
N ASP A 445 12.63 18.17 16.10
CA ASP A 445 12.03 19.50 15.99
C ASP A 445 10.98 19.74 17.09
N GLY A 446 11.16 20.80 17.89
CA GLY A 446 10.12 21.33 18.79
C GLY A 446 10.07 20.84 20.24
N GLY A 447 11.06 20.09 20.75
CA GLY A 447 11.11 19.74 22.18
C GLY A 447 12.40 19.07 22.64
N SER A 448 12.76 19.28 23.93
CA SER A 448 13.97 18.74 24.56
C SER A 448 13.82 17.34 25.16
N ALA A 449 12.64 16.72 25.08
CA ALA A 449 12.39 15.43 25.71
C ALA A 449 12.55 14.28 24.71
N GLU A 450 13.36 13.29 25.10
CA GLU A 450 13.47 11.96 24.45
C GLU A 450 12.17 11.12 24.60
N GLU A 451 11.14 11.69 25.21
CA GLU A 451 9.83 11.07 25.37
C GLU A 451 9.10 10.90 24.03
N GLY A 452 8.55 9.70 23.85
CA GLY A 452 7.71 9.33 22.71
C GLY A 452 8.45 9.21 21.38
N ILE A 453 9.78 9.08 21.36
CA ILE A 453 10.56 8.90 20.11
C ILE A 453 10.07 7.69 19.32
N GLU A 454 9.66 6.62 19.99
CA GLU A 454 9.15 5.39 19.37
C GLU A 454 7.82 5.59 18.62
N GLU A 455 7.11 6.69 18.86
CA GLU A 455 5.85 7.04 18.20
C GLU A 455 5.98 8.21 17.20
N ARG A 456 7.19 8.71 16.95
CA ARG A 456 7.42 9.80 16.00
C ARG A 456 7.61 9.26 14.60
N SER A 457 7.14 10.04 13.62
CA SER A 457 7.41 9.75 12.22
C SER A 457 8.88 9.97 11.92
N VAL A 458 9.42 9.16 11.02
CA VAL A 458 10.82 9.24 10.60
C VAL A 458 10.94 10.18 9.40
N ALA A 459 12.04 10.93 9.30
CA ALA A 459 12.36 11.72 8.12
C ALA A 459 12.94 10.87 6.98
N GLY A 460 13.51 9.72 7.31
CA GLY A 460 14.12 8.81 6.36
C GLY A 460 15.00 7.77 7.03
N PHE A 461 15.84 7.13 6.22
CA PHE A 461 16.72 6.04 6.62
C PHE A 461 18.14 6.28 6.12
N ILE A 462 19.10 5.79 6.90
CA ILE A 462 20.53 5.76 6.58
C ILE A 462 21.06 4.35 6.85
N VAL A 463 22.20 3.99 6.25
CA VAL A 463 22.90 2.73 6.50
C VAL A 463 24.31 3.01 7.01
N ILE A 464 24.74 2.29 8.04
CA ILE A 464 26.15 2.27 8.44
C ILE A 464 26.89 1.32 7.51
N THR A 465 27.79 1.83 6.68
CA THR A 465 28.60 1.01 5.76
C THR A 465 29.95 0.62 6.35
N GLY A 466 30.43 1.36 7.36
CA GLY A 466 31.69 1.09 8.05
C GLY A 466 31.73 1.66 9.46
N VAL A 467 32.49 1.01 10.34
CA VAL A 467 32.69 1.44 11.73
C VAL A 467 34.18 1.40 12.05
N ASP A 468 34.74 2.55 12.43
CA ASP A 468 36.10 2.67 12.91
C ASP A 468 36.09 2.99 14.41
N THR A 469 36.42 1.99 15.21
CA THR A 469 36.45 2.08 16.68
C THR A 469 37.65 2.85 17.20
N GLU A 470 38.76 2.92 16.44
CA GLU A 470 39.97 3.64 16.85
C GLU A 470 39.79 5.15 16.64
N ARG A 471 39.28 5.53 15.47
CA ARG A 471 38.94 6.94 15.15
C ARG A 471 37.61 7.39 15.76
N GLN A 472 36.82 6.47 16.33
CA GLN A 472 35.46 6.69 16.83
C GLN A 472 34.55 7.34 15.78
N THR A 473 34.54 6.76 14.58
CA THR A 473 33.77 7.26 13.43
C THR A 473 32.91 6.19 12.78
N LEU A 474 31.75 6.61 12.25
CA LEU A 474 30.86 5.80 11.42
C LEU A 474 30.92 6.32 9.98
N THR A 475 31.00 5.41 9.01
CA THR A 475 30.76 5.72 7.59
C THR A 475 29.29 5.45 7.29
N LEU A 476 28.59 6.44 6.76
CA LEU A 476 27.16 6.37 6.48
C LEU A 476 26.90 6.44 4.98
N LEU A 477 25.88 5.72 4.53
CA LEU A 477 25.16 5.95 3.28
C LEU A 477 23.85 6.67 3.59
N SER A 478 23.62 7.81 2.95
CA SER A 478 22.47 8.69 3.21
C SER A 478 21.86 9.20 1.91
N PRO A 479 20.53 9.29 1.79
CA PRO A 479 19.89 9.89 0.61
C PRO A 479 20.14 11.40 0.52
N ALA A 480 20.50 12.05 1.62
CA ALA A 480 20.80 13.48 1.70
C ALA A 480 22.27 13.73 2.10
N PRO A 481 22.90 14.83 1.64
CA PRO A 481 24.27 15.17 2.00
C PRO A 481 24.40 15.57 3.47
N ARG A 482 25.63 15.62 3.97
CA ARG A 482 25.98 16.15 5.31
C ARG A 482 25.59 17.65 5.40
N PRO A 483 25.16 18.18 6.57
CA PRO A 483 25.02 17.53 7.89
C PRO A 483 23.75 16.70 8.05
N LEU A 484 23.82 15.69 8.92
CA LEU A 484 22.60 15.04 9.40
C LEU A 484 21.72 16.08 10.12
N PRO A 485 20.39 16.00 9.97
CA PRO A 485 19.49 16.84 10.74
C PRO A 485 19.67 16.59 12.24
N LYS A 486 19.23 17.53 13.09
CA LYS A 486 19.16 17.28 14.54
C LYS A 486 18.19 16.14 14.80
N CYS A 487 18.71 14.97 15.10
CA CYS A 487 17.94 13.74 15.14
C CYS A 487 18.38 12.78 16.25
N VAL A 488 17.52 11.80 16.49
CA VAL A 488 17.86 10.54 17.13
C VAL A 488 17.80 9.44 16.08
N LEU A 489 18.70 8.46 16.17
CA LEU A 489 18.73 7.31 15.28
C LEU A 489 18.15 6.09 15.99
N LEU A 490 17.21 5.40 15.33
CA LEU A 490 16.69 4.12 15.80
C LEU A 490 17.27 2.98 14.95
N ILE A 491 18.05 2.09 15.57
CA ILE A 491 18.66 0.95 14.86
C ILE A 491 17.59 -0.09 14.52
N MET A 492 17.62 -0.60 13.30
CA MET A 492 16.71 -1.64 12.80
C MET A 492 17.43 -2.99 12.79
N ASP A 493 16.72 -4.11 12.97
CA ASP A 493 17.27 -5.47 12.78
C ASP A 493 17.47 -5.81 11.28
N ILE A 494 17.13 -4.89 10.37
CA ILE A 494 17.33 -5.00 8.93
C ILE A 494 18.75 -4.56 8.60
N ARG A 495 19.44 -5.37 7.78
CA ARG A 495 20.79 -5.09 7.28
C ARG A 495 20.79 -4.92 5.77
N PHE A 496 21.67 -4.08 5.28
CA PHE A 496 21.91 -3.84 3.86
C PHE A 496 23.41 -3.68 3.60
N MET A 497 23.92 -4.51 2.68
CA MET A 497 25.28 -4.42 2.18
C MET A 497 25.24 -3.79 0.80
N ASP A 498 25.84 -2.62 0.68
CA ASP A 498 26.02 -1.93 -0.59
C ASP A 498 27.12 -2.61 -1.39
N LEU A 499 26.75 -3.67 -2.12
CA LEU A 499 27.64 -4.35 -3.06
C LEU A 499 27.68 -3.50 -4.33
N LYS A 500 28.75 -2.73 -4.49
CA LYS A 500 29.06 -1.98 -5.71
C LYS A 500 29.42 -2.87 -6.88
#